data_AF-A0AAE1VCY2-F1
#
_entry.id   AF-A0AAE1VCY2-F1
#
_cell.length_a   1.000
_cell.length_b   1.000
_cell.length_c   1.000
_cell.angle_alpha   90.00
_cell.angle_beta   90.00
_cell.angle_gamma   90.00
#
_symmetry.space_group_name_H-M   'P 1'
#
loop_
_entity.id
_entity.type
_entity.pdbx_description
1 polymer ?
#
loop_
_entity_poly.entity_id
_entity_poly.type
_entity_poly.pdbx_seq_one_letter_code
_entity_poly.pdbx_strand_id
1 'polypeptide(L)'
;MHFPRKLKKLKLVGTRLAWEDLNIIGQWPTLEVLKLKPNACRGLEWRPIEGGFPWFKFLLIEGTNLKYWKATNVNFPSLEQLVIRHCFQLEEIPIAFADIYSLQLIELQNCNTKLVASAG
;
A
#
# COMPACT_ATOMS: atom_id res chain seq x y z
N MET A 1 17.99 -5.67 -12.99
CA MET A 1 16.56 -5.84 -13.34
C MET A 1 16.11 -4.64 -14.17
N HIS A 2 15.33 -4.85 -15.24
CA HIS A 2 14.91 -3.77 -16.13
C HIS A 2 13.53 -3.27 -15.69
N PHE A 3 13.47 -2.12 -15.02
CA PHE A 3 12.20 -1.53 -14.61
C PHE A 3 11.61 -0.69 -15.76
N PRO A 4 10.29 -0.71 -15.97
CA PRO A 4 9.66 0.13 -16.98
C PRO A 4 9.76 1.60 -16.58
N ARG A 5 10.67 2.34 -17.23
CA ARG A 5 11.01 3.74 -16.90
C ARG A 5 9.93 4.78 -17.21
N LYS A 6 8.80 4.37 -17.78
CA LYS A 6 7.68 5.26 -18.13
C LYS A 6 6.38 4.87 -17.44
N LEU A 7 6.34 3.75 -16.72
CA LEU A 7 5.11 3.29 -16.11
C LEU A 7 4.83 4.11 -14.86
N LYS A 8 3.71 4.85 -14.90
CA LYS A 8 3.24 5.68 -13.79
C LYS A 8 2.12 5.07 -12.97
N LYS A 9 1.40 4.10 -13.54
CA LYS A 9 0.23 3.50 -12.91
C LYS A 9 0.27 2.00 -13.08
N LEU A 10 0.12 1.27 -11.98
CA LEU A 10 0.06 -0.18 -11.96
C LEU A 10 -1.19 -0.62 -11.22
N LYS A 11 -1.93 -1.54 -11.84
CA LYS A 11 -3.09 -2.20 -11.24
C LYS A 11 -2.83 -3.70 -11.29
N LEU A 12 -2.90 -4.34 -10.13
CA LEU A 12 -2.74 -5.78 -9.98
C LEU A 12 -4.08 -6.38 -9.57
N VAL A 13 -4.50 -7.45 -10.24
CA VAL A 13 -5.75 -8.18 -9.96
C VAL A 13 -5.47 -9.66 -10.17
N GLY A 14 -5.82 -10.51 -9.19
CA GLY A 14 -5.69 -11.95 -9.35
C GLY A 14 -4.26 -12.49 -9.56
N THR A 15 -3.24 -11.65 -9.38
CA THR A 15 -1.83 -12.02 -9.61
C THR A 15 -1.25 -12.93 -8.53
N ARG A 16 -1.85 -12.95 -7.33
CA ARG A 16 -1.43 -13.77 -6.18
C ARG A 16 0.07 -13.63 -5.83
N LEU A 17 0.63 -12.44 -6.03
CA LEU A 17 2.02 -12.14 -5.65
C LEU A 17 2.17 -12.27 -4.14
N ALA A 18 3.30 -12.75 -3.65
CA ALA A 18 3.57 -12.62 -2.23
C ALA A 18 3.73 -11.12 -1.90
N TRP A 19 3.39 -10.70 -0.69
CA TRP A 19 3.54 -9.29 -0.30
C TRP A 19 5.01 -8.82 -0.41
N GLU A 20 5.95 -9.73 -0.20
CA GLU A 20 7.39 -9.48 -0.35
C GLU A 20 7.79 -9.20 -1.80
N ASP A 21 7.09 -9.76 -2.78
CA ASP A 21 7.37 -9.54 -4.21
C ASP A 21 7.05 -8.09 -4.63
N LEU A 22 6.16 -7.41 -3.90
CA LEU A 22 5.87 -5.98 -4.15
C LEU A 22 7.08 -5.09 -3.91
N ASN A 23 8.10 -5.56 -3.18
CA ASN A 23 9.33 -4.78 -2.98
C ASN A 23 10.08 -4.51 -4.28
N ILE A 24 9.92 -5.39 -5.27
CA ILE A 24 10.45 -5.18 -6.63
C ILE A 24 9.74 -4.00 -7.30
N ILE A 25 8.43 -3.87 -7.09
CA ILE A 25 7.60 -2.77 -7.61
C ILE A 25 7.88 -1.47 -6.86
N GLY A 26 8.16 -1.55 -5.55
CA GLY A 26 8.50 -0.40 -4.73
C GLY A 26 9.78 0.33 -5.15
N GLN A 27 10.64 -0.30 -5.95
CA GLN A 27 11.86 0.32 -6.48
C GLN A 27 11.64 1.07 -7.80
N TRP A 28 10.42 1.09 -8.35
CA TRP A 28 10.18 1.65 -9.69
C TRP A 28 10.23 3.19 -9.66
N PRO A 29 11.11 3.82 -10.46
CA PRO A 29 11.46 5.23 -10.30
C PRO A 29 10.39 6.22 -10.81
N THR A 30 9.35 5.73 -11.50
CA THR A 30 8.30 6.58 -12.08
C THR A 30 6.90 6.20 -11.65
N LEU A 31 6.75 5.17 -10.82
CA LEU A 31 5.45 4.63 -10.47
C LEU A 31 4.82 5.52 -9.40
N GLU A 32 3.67 6.11 -9.72
CA GLU A 32 2.96 7.08 -8.88
C GLU A 32 1.67 6.50 -8.29
N VAL A 33 1.09 5.50 -8.97
CA VAL A 33 -0.21 4.91 -8.60
C VAL A 33 -0.08 3.39 -8.54
N LEU A 34 -0.42 2.81 -7.40
CA LEU A 34 -0.59 1.37 -7.24
C LEU A 34 -2.00 1.02 -6.76
N LYS A 35 -2.63 0.09 -7.48
CA LYS A 35 -3.94 -0.44 -7.13
C LYS A 35 -3.85 -1.95 -6.96
N LEU A 36 -4.00 -2.40 -5.72
CA LEU A 36 -4.10 -3.80 -5.36
C LEU A 36 -5.58 -4.16 -5.22
N LYS A 37 -6.08 -4.97 -6.15
CA LYS A 37 -7.47 -5.44 -6.19
C LYS A 37 -7.60 -6.86 -5.64
N PRO A 38 -8.81 -7.45 -5.56
CA PRO A 38 -8.97 -8.79 -5.01
C PRO A 38 -7.98 -9.80 -5.62
N ASN A 39 -7.38 -10.61 -4.74
CA ASN A 39 -6.38 -11.62 -5.08
C ASN A 39 -5.10 -11.09 -5.77
N ALA A 40 -4.80 -9.79 -5.70
CA ALA A 40 -3.54 -9.24 -6.23
C ALA A 40 -2.32 -9.77 -5.46
N CYS A 41 -2.42 -9.79 -4.13
CA CYS A 41 -1.39 -10.25 -3.22
C CYS A 41 -1.90 -11.40 -2.34
N ARG A 42 -0.97 -12.21 -1.83
CA ARG A 42 -1.20 -13.32 -0.89
C ARG A 42 -0.25 -13.21 0.29
N GLY A 43 -0.64 -13.83 1.39
CA GLY A 43 0.05 -13.71 2.68
C GLY A 43 -0.67 -12.73 3.61
N LEU A 44 -0.35 -12.78 4.90
CA LEU A 44 -1.03 -11.99 5.92
C LEU A 44 -0.27 -10.71 6.30
N GLU A 45 0.99 -10.59 5.88
CA GLU A 45 1.88 -9.53 6.31
C GLU A 45 2.51 -8.84 5.12
N TRP A 46 2.57 -7.51 5.17
CA TRP A 46 3.30 -6.70 4.21
C TRP A 46 4.36 -5.87 4.92
N ARG A 47 5.63 -6.15 4.59
CA ARG A 47 6.81 -5.38 4.97
C ARG A 47 7.41 -4.72 3.73
N PRO A 48 7.06 -3.45 3.44
CA PRO A 48 7.70 -2.70 2.38
C PRO A 48 9.21 -2.61 2.61
N ILE A 49 9.99 -2.73 1.53
CA ILE A 49 11.44 -2.49 1.57
C ILE A 49 11.73 -1.06 2.05
N GLU A 50 12.73 -0.90 2.92
CA GLU A 50 13.16 0.40 3.44
C GLU A 50 13.42 1.40 2.29
N GLY A 51 12.89 2.62 2.42
CA GLY A 51 12.97 3.65 1.37
C GLY A 51 12.20 3.33 0.08
N GLY A 52 11.44 2.23 0.05
CA GLY A 52 10.62 1.84 -1.09
C GLY A 52 9.46 2.80 -1.33
N PHE A 53 8.96 2.77 -2.55
CA PHE A 53 7.82 3.55 -3.03
C PHE A 53 8.04 5.08 -3.00
N PRO A 54 9.21 5.60 -3.42
CA PRO A 54 9.56 7.01 -3.22
C PRO A 54 8.65 8.01 -3.95
N TRP A 55 8.04 7.60 -5.06
CA TRP A 55 7.23 8.46 -5.94
C TRP A 55 5.74 8.17 -5.89
N PHE A 56 5.30 7.26 -5.02
CA PHE A 56 3.91 6.85 -4.95
C PHE A 56 3.07 7.95 -4.34
N LYS A 57 2.07 8.41 -5.08
CA LYS A 57 1.09 9.42 -4.67
C LYS A 57 -0.24 8.78 -4.27
N PHE A 58 -0.59 7.64 -4.87
CA PHE A 58 -1.86 6.97 -4.63
C PHE A 58 -1.68 5.47 -4.40
N LEU A 59 -2.22 4.98 -3.28
CA LEU A 59 -2.30 3.56 -2.96
C LEU A 59 -3.75 3.15 -2.70
N LEU A 60 -4.22 2.15 -3.46
CA LEU A 60 -5.47 1.44 -3.17
C LEU A 60 -5.16 0.00 -2.76
N ILE A 61 -5.72 -0.41 -1.62
CA ILE A 61 -5.74 -1.80 -1.16
C ILE A 61 -7.21 -2.24 -1.07
N GLU A 62 -7.61 -3.19 -1.90
CA GLU A 62 -9.00 -3.62 -2.01
C GLU A 62 -9.15 -5.14 -2.00
N GLY A 63 -9.97 -5.63 -1.06
CA GLY A 63 -10.35 -7.04 -1.00
C GLY A 63 -9.16 -7.98 -0.83
N THR A 64 -8.21 -7.61 0.03
CA THR A 64 -7.02 -8.43 0.33
C THR A 64 -7.18 -9.10 1.70
N ASN A 65 -6.39 -10.15 1.92
CA ASN A 65 -6.26 -10.84 3.21
C ASN A 65 -5.12 -10.26 4.08
N LEU A 66 -4.66 -9.03 3.78
CA LEU A 66 -3.63 -8.36 4.58
C LEU A 66 -4.14 -8.20 6.01
N LYS A 67 -3.33 -8.62 6.97
CA LYS A 67 -3.60 -8.51 8.41
C LYS A 67 -2.63 -7.55 9.09
N TYR A 68 -1.35 -7.70 8.79
CA TYR A 68 -0.27 -6.93 9.40
C TYR A 68 0.42 -6.06 8.36
N TRP A 69 0.23 -4.75 8.45
CA TRP A 69 0.97 -3.79 7.62
C TRP A 69 2.09 -3.18 8.45
N LYS A 70 3.35 -3.49 8.09
CA LYS A 70 4.54 -3.13 8.87
C LYS A 70 5.46 -2.20 8.07
N ALA A 71 4.90 -1.07 7.64
CA ALA A 71 5.65 0.02 7.02
C ALA A 71 6.27 0.94 8.09
N THR A 72 7.38 1.57 7.74
CA THR A 72 8.07 2.59 8.55
C THR A 72 7.93 3.98 7.94
N ASN A 73 8.41 5.01 8.63
CA ASN A 73 8.29 6.41 8.22
C ASN A 73 9.09 6.77 6.96
N VAL A 74 10.02 5.90 6.56
CA VAL A 74 10.78 6.06 5.31
C VAL A 74 10.08 5.42 4.11
N ASN A 75 8.99 4.68 4.33
CA ASN A 75 8.19 4.13 3.24
C ASN A 75 7.16 5.13 2.76
N PHE A 76 6.90 5.15 1.45
CA PHE A 76 5.88 6.00 0.83
C PHE A 76 5.99 7.51 1.12
N PRO A 77 7.18 8.13 1.03
CA PRO A 77 7.38 9.53 1.46
C PRO A 77 6.55 10.57 0.67
N SER A 78 6.08 10.22 -0.52
CA SER A 78 5.27 11.08 -1.40
C SER A 78 3.78 10.72 -1.44
N LEU A 79 3.29 9.86 -0.54
CA LEU A 79 1.92 9.37 -0.57
C LEU A 79 0.93 10.48 -0.25
N GLU A 80 0.07 10.79 -1.22
CA GLU A 80 -0.96 11.82 -1.08
C GLU A 80 -2.31 11.20 -0.65
N GLN A 81 -2.63 10.00 -1.13
CA GLN A 81 -3.92 9.36 -0.91
C GLN A 81 -3.78 7.86 -0.62
N LEU A 82 -4.36 7.45 0.50
CA LEU A 82 -4.53 6.06 0.90
C LEU A 82 -6.01 5.70 0.87
N VAL A 83 -6.35 4.69 0.06
CA VAL A 83 -7.71 4.15 -0.01
C VAL A 83 -7.69 2.68 0.35
N ILE A 84 -8.46 2.28 1.36
CA ILE A 84 -8.59 0.88 1.79
C ILE A 84 -10.05 0.47 1.73
N ARG A 85 -10.33 -0.59 0.98
CA ARG A 85 -11.69 -1.08 0.75
C ARG A 85 -11.80 -2.57 1.01
N HIS A 86 -12.88 -3.01 1.66
CA HIS A 86 -13.18 -4.43 1.86
C HIS A 86 -12.01 -5.22 2.48
N CYS A 87 -11.21 -4.59 3.34
CA CYS A 87 -10.07 -5.22 4.02
C CYS A 87 -10.44 -5.50 5.47
N PHE A 88 -11.15 -6.60 5.69
CA PHE A 88 -11.72 -6.94 7.00
C PHE A 88 -10.69 -7.49 7.99
N GLN A 89 -9.53 -7.96 7.52
CA GLN A 89 -8.50 -8.55 8.37
C GLN A 89 -7.41 -7.56 8.79
N LEU A 90 -7.24 -6.45 8.07
CA LEU A 90 -6.18 -5.47 8.34
C LEU A 90 -6.44 -4.81 9.69
N GLU A 91 -5.50 -4.93 10.63
CA GLU A 91 -5.75 -4.51 12.01
C GLU A 91 -5.54 -3.00 12.21
N GLU A 92 -4.53 -2.42 11.56
CA GLU A 92 -4.11 -1.03 11.77
C GLU A 92 -3.45 -0.44 10.52
N ILE A 93 -3.54 0.89 10.36
CA ILE A 93 -2.64 1.67 9.51
C ILE A 93 -1.33 1.86 10.27
N PRO A 94 -0.16 1.72 9.63
CA PRO A 94 1.12 1.95 10.32
C PRO A 94 1.18 3.36 10.92
N ILE A 95 1.49 3.47 12.22
CA ILE A 95 1.57 4.76 12.94
C ILE A 95 2.51 5.76 12.28
N ALA A 96 3.54 5.26 11.59
CA ALA A 96 4.49 6.04 10.81
C ALA A 96 3.84 6.89 9.70
N PHE A 97 2.59 6.60 9.30
CA PHE A 97 1.86 7.41 8.33
C PHE A 97 1.48 8.79 8.89
N ALA A 98 1.45 8.96 10.21
CA ALA A 98 1.30 10.28 10.84
C ALA A 98 2.45 11.24 10.51
N ASP A 99 3.63 10.71 10.18
CA ASP A 99 4.82 11.50 9.81
C ASP A 99 4.91 11.79 8.30
N ILE A 100 3.98 11.27 7.49
CA ILE A 100 3.98 11.50 6.04
C ILE A 100 3.27 12.82 5.74
N TYR A 101 4.05 13.91 5.64
CA TYR A 101 3.52 15.27 5.39
C TYR A 101 2.73 15.43 4.08
N SER A 102 2.97 14.57 3.09
CA SER A 102 2.27 14.62 1.80
C SER A 102 0.87 13.99 1.88
N LEU A 103 0.55 13.23 2.93
CA LEU A 103 -0.70 12.49 3.06
C LEU A 103 -1.88 13.43 3.34
N GLN A 104 -2.80 13.51 2.39
CA GLN A 104 -3.95 14.41 2.41
C GLN A 104 -5.28 13.70 2.64
N LEU A 105 -5.34 12.41 2.32
CA LEU A 105 -6.58 11.64 2.39
C LEU A 105 -6.32 10.20 2.81
N ILE A 106 -7.05 9.77 3.85
CA ILE A 106 -7.27 8.36 4.16
C ILE A 106 -8.76 8.08 3.98
N GLU A 107 -9.10 7.21 3.03
CA GLU A 107 -10.47 6.75 2.80
C GLU A 107 -10.59 5.28 3.18
N LEU A 108 -11.50 4.97 4.11
CA LEU A 108 -11.81 3.60 4.53
C LEU A 108 -13.26 3.25 4.13
N GLN A 109 -13.44 2.14 3.43
CA GLN A 109 -14.76 1.67 3.02
C GLN A 109 -14.93 0.17 3.32
N ASN A 110 -15.97 -0.20 4.06
CA ASN A 110 -16.23 -1.60 4.42
C ASN A 110 -15.00 -2.27 5.09
N CYS A 111 -14.45 -1.61 6.10
CA CYS A 111 -13.31 -2.06 6.90
C CYS A 111 -13.76 -2.45 8.31
N ASN A 112 -12.94 -3.20 9.04
CA ASN A 112 -13.23 -3.49 10.44
C ASN A 112 -13.02 -2.25 11.34
N THR A 113 -13.62 -2.27 12.53
CA THR A 113 -13.59 -1.14 13.47
C THR A 113 -12.21 -0.84 14.05
N LYS A 114 -11.32 -1.84 14.17
CA LYS A 114 -9.94 -1.63 14.64
C LYS A 114 -9.14 -0.78 13.63
N LEU A 115 -9.26 -1.10 12.35
CA LEU A 115 -8.63 -0.32 11.29
C LEU A 115 -9.14 1.12 11.26
N VAL A 116 -10.45 1.30 11.39
CA VAL A 116 -11.06 2.65 11.45
C VAL A 116 -10.53 3.45 12.63
N ALA A 117 -10.38 2.82 13.80
CA ALA A 117 -9.83 3.49 14.99
C ALA A 117 -8.34 3.89 14.82
N SER A 118 -7.58 3.19 13.98
CA SER A 118 -6.16 3.50 13.72
C SER A 118 -5.92 4.63 12.71
N ALA A 119 -6.97 5.12 12.05
CA ALA A 119 -6.85 6.14 11.00
C ALA A 119 -6.95 7.59 11.51
N GLY A 120 -7.02 7.78 12.84
CA GLY A 120 -7.16 9.07 13.51
C GLY A 120 -5.95 9.45 14.36
#